data_AF-A0A7S3FX68-F1
#
_entry.id   AF-A0A7S3FX68-F1
#
_cell.length_a   1.000
_cell.length_b   1.000
_cell.length_c   1.000
_cell.angle_alpha   90.00
_cell.angle_beta   90.00
_cell.angle_gamma   90.00
#
_symmetry.space_group_name_H-M   'P 1'
#
loop_
_entity.id
_entity.type
_entity.pdbx_description
1 polymer ?
#
loop_
_entity_poly.entity_id
_entity_poly.type
_entity_poly.pdbx_seq_one_letter_code
_entity_poly.pdbx_strand_id
1 'polypeptide(L)'
;MYTLTLVCNIVVVSIYWSILHPEQMEEYKAPDLWGKRFHLRIVHSIPFLVCFANAAISRVKLKHQFWRVVPSFCLLYGTFVYYVWLSRGIQQYSFLDFRQAHQAFTRIILICALGSAAYEVVYKLELLVKPDLCSRYYQARVRYQRELTRNFQKQPFEVAMTEQALSRS
;
A
#
# COMPACT_ATOMS: atom_id res chain seq x y z
N MET A 1 -2.32 -7.89 -3.34
CA MET A 1 -1.68 -8.52 -2.16
C MET A 1 -0.27 -7.99 -1.96
N TYR A 2 0.69 -8.26 -2.86
CA TYR A 2 2.09 -7.82 -2.74
C TYR A 2 2.31 -6.32 -2.44
N THR A 3 1.71 -5.43 -3.25
CA THR A 3 1.76 -3.97 -3.05
C THR A 3 1.22 -3.56 -1.70
N LEU A 4 0.12 -4.17 -1.25
CA LEU A 4 -0.49 -3.84 0.04
C LEU A 4 0.44 -4.25 1.19
N THR A 5 1.03 -5.45 1.14
CA THR A 5 1.97 -5.94 2.14
C THR A 5 3.23 -5.07 2.21
N LEU A 6 3.77 -4.64 1.08
CA LEU A 6 4.92 -3.75 1.02
C LEU A 6 4.61 -2.40 1.67
N VAL A 7 3.47 -1.82 1.31
CA VAL A 7 3.05 -0.51 1.80
C VAL A 7 2.72 -0.54 3.28
N CYS A 8 2.00 -1.55 3.74
CA CYS A 8 1.74 -1.75 5.17
C CYS A 8 3.04 -1.93 5.95
N ASN A 9 4.01 -2.71 5.44
CA ASN A 9 5.30 -2.86 6.11
C ASN A 9 6.12 -1.57 6.11
N ILE A 10 6.11 -0.81 5.02
CA ILE A 10 6.79 0.50 4.96
C ILE A 10 6.15 1.47 5.95
N VAL A 11 4.82 1.55 6.01
CA VAL A 11 4.11 2.42 6.96
C VAL A 11 4.38 2.00 8.41
N VAL A 12 4.31 0.70 8.70
CA VAL A 12 4.59 0.18 10.05
C VAL A 12 6.06 0.43 10.43
N VAL A 13 7.01 0.16 9.55
CA VAL A 13 8.43 0.28 9.90
C VAL A 13 8.92 1.72 9.88
N SER A 14 8.36 2.59 9.03
CA SER A 14 8.81 3.99 8.96
C SER A 14 8.08 4.91 9.95
N ILE A 15 6.80 4.67 10.23
CA ILE A 15 5.99 5.57 11.07
C ILE A 15 5.69 4.94 12.43
N TYR A 16 5.11 3.74 12.45
CA TYR A 16 4.75 3.08 13.71
C TYR A 16 5.99 2.80 14.56
N TRP A 17 7.05 2.29 13.96
CA TRP A 17 8.31 2.05 14.66
C TRP A 17 8.95 3.34 15.17
N SER A 18 9.07 4.37 14.35
CA SER A 18 9.71 5.64 14.75
C SER A 18 9.00 6.33 15.93
N ILE A 19 7.68 6.13 16.05
CA ILE A 19 6.87 6.76 17.09
C ILE A 19 6.76 5.89 18.36
N LEU A 20 6.46 4.58 18.24
CA LEU A 20 6.29 3.72 19.42
C LEU A 20 7.58 3.10 19.96
N HIS A 21 8.56 2.85 19.10
CA HIS A 21 9.75 2.13 19.52
C HIS A 21 10.47 2.80 20.69
N PRO A 22 10.60 4.15 20.78
CA PRO A 22 11.20 4.79 21.94
C PRO A 22 10.45 4.49 23.25
N GLU A 23 9.12 4.64 23.26
CA GLU A 23 8.29 4.38 24.45
C GLU A 23 8.37 2.91 24.89
N GLN A 24 8.24 1.97 23.94
CA GLN A 24 8.30 0.54 24.23
C GLN A 24 9.71 0.08 24.65
N MET A 25 10.76 0.68 24.08
CA MET A 25 12.14 0.37 24.50
C MET A 25 12.45 0.90 25.90
N GLU A 26 11.83 2.02 26.30
CA GLU A 26 11.95 2.56 27.65
C GLU A 26 11.26 1.65 28.67
N GLU A 27 10.06 1.14 28.35
CA GLU A 27 9.34 0.17 29.19
C GLU A 27 10.16 -1.11 29.42
N TYR A 28 10.94 -1.53 28.42
CA TYR A 28 11.77 -2.73 28.50
C TYR A 28 13.25 -2.45 28.82
N LYS A 29 13.62 -1.27 29.35
CA LYS A 29 15.03 -0.91 29.61
C LYS A 29 15.74 -1.83 30.61
N ALA A 30 14.99 -2.49 31.48
CA ALA A 30 15.52 -3.34 32.55
C ALA A 30 16.43 -4.46 31.97
N PRO A 31 17.60 -4.76 32.59
CA PRO A 31 18.60 -5.67 32.03
C PRO A 31 18.06 -7.08 31.73
N ASP A 32 17.16 -7.58 32.58
CA ASP A 32 16.46 -8.86 32.48
C ASP A 32 15.50 -8.94 31.28
N LEU A 33 15.10 -7.80 30.72
CA LEU A 33 14.18 -7.71 29.58
C LEU A 33 14.90 -7.50 28.23
N TRP A 34 16.23 -7.71 28.17
CA TRP A 34 16.98 -7.65 26.90
C TRP A 34 16.31 -8.48 25.80
N GLY A 35 15.94 -9.73 26.11
CA GLY A 35 15.36 -10.65 25.13
C GLY A 35 14.10 -10.09 24.45
N LYS A 36 13.24 -9.41 25.22
CA LYS A 36 12.04 -8.77 24.70
C LYS A 36 12.38 -7.59 23.79
N ARG A 37 13.36 -6.75 24.18
CA ARG A 37 13.82 -5.63 23.34
C ARG A 37 14.39 -6.11 22.00
N PHE A 38 15.22 -7.12 22.06
CA PHE A 38 15.82 -7.72 20.88
C PHE A 38 14.77 -8.35 19.97
N HIS A 39 13.83 -9.12 20.54
CA HIS A 39 12.70 -9.68 19.83
C HIS A 39 11.88 -8.58 19.14
N LEU A 40 11.53 -7.50 19.85
CA LEU A 40 10.78 -6.37 19.29
C LEU A 40 11.48 -5.82 18.03
N ARG A 41 12.80 -5.61 18.08
CA ARG A 41 13.56 -5.09 16.94
C ARG A 41 13.52 -6.05 15.75
N ILE A 42 13.68 -7.35 16.02
CA ILE A 42 13.75 -8.37 14.98
C ILE A 42 12.41 -8.60 14.28
N VAL A 43 11.30 -8.68 15.03
CA VAL A 43 9.98 -8.97 14.46
C VAL A 43 9.47 -7.88 13.53
N HIS A 44 10.08 -6.68 13.56
CA HIS A 44 9.78 -5.61 12.60
C HIS A 44 10.86 -5.46 11.53
N SER A 45 12.15 -5.62 11.88
CA SER A 45 13.25 -5.45 10.93
C SER A 45 13.35 -6.60 9.92
N ILE A 46 13.17 -7.86 10.35
CA ILE A 46 13.25 -9.01 9.43
C ILE A 46 12.11 -8.99 8.41
N PRO A 47 10.82 -8.85 8.79
CA PRO A 47 9.75 -8.77 7.79
C PRO A 47 9.91 -7.59 6.84
N PHE A 48 10.42 -6.45 7.33
CA PHE A 48 10.76 -5.33 6.47
C PHE A 48 11.81 -5.71 5.41
N LEU A 49 12.94 -6.28 5.83
CA LEU A 49 14.00 -6.70 4.91
C LEU A 49 13.52 -7.76 3.92
N VAL A 50 12.73 -8.74 4.37
CA VAL A 50 12.15 -9.78 3.50
C VAL A 50 11.19 -9.17 2.48
N CYS A 51 10.31 -8.26 2.91
CA CYS A 51 9.41 -7.56 2.00
C CYS A 51 10.19 -6.69 1.01
N PHE A 52 11.24 -5.99 1.45
CA PHE A 52 12.06 -5.16 0.59
C PHE A 52 12.85 -5.98 -0.44
N ALA A 53 13.47 -7.08 -0.02
CA ALA A 53 14.18 -8.00 -0.91
C ALA A 53 13.23 -8.62 -1.93
N ASN A 54 12.05 -9.08 -1.50
CA ASN A 54 11.00 -9.57 -2.39
C ASN A 54 10.55 -8.47 -3.37
N ALA A 55 10.58 -7.20 -2.95
CA ALA A 55 10.22 -6.08 -3.80
C ALA A 55 11.24 -5.89 -4.89
N ALA A 56 12.50 -5.90 -4.52
CA ALA A 56 13.61 -5.73 -5.44
C ALA A 56 13.59 -6.82 -6.53
N ILE A 57 13.41 -8.09 -6.15
CA ILE A 57 13.47 -9.22 -7.09
C ILE A 57 12.17 -9.48 -7.84
N SER A 58 11.01 -9.06 -7.31
CA SER A 58 9.73 -9.30 -7.97
C SER A 58 9.59 -8.47 -9.25
N ARG A 59 8.96 -9.06 -10.27
CA ARG A 59 8.56 -8.35 -11.51
C ARG A 59 7.23 -7.59 -11.35
N VAL A 60 6.84 -7.32 -10.12
CA VAL A 60 5.65 -6.53 -9.80
C VAL A 60 6.02 -5.05 -9.88
N LYS A 61 5.06 -4.24 -10.33
CA LYS A 61 5.18 -2.78 -10.40
C LYS A 61 4.13 -2.13 -9.51
N LEU A 62 4.54 -1.15 -8.72
CA LEU A 62 3.65 -0.25 -8.02
C LEU A 62 2.89 0.61 -9.03
N LYS A 63 1.57 0.71 -8.83
CA LYS A 63 0.72 1.58 -9.63
C LYS A 63 0.59 2.91 -8.89
N HIS A 64 0.89 4.03 -9.53
CA HIS A 64 0.74 5.35 -8.92
C HIS A 64 -0.64 5.53 -8.25
N GLN A 65 -1.72 5.13 -8.93
CA GLN A 65 -3.10 5.24 -8.41
C GLN A 65 -3.35 4.55 -7.05
N PHE A 66 -2.49 3.60 -6.63
CA PHE A 66 -2.65 2.90 -5.36
C PHE A 66 -2.24 3.73 -4.15
N TRP A 67 -1.66 4.93 -4.31
CA TRP A 67 -1.39 5.82 -3.18
C TRP A 67 -2.66 6.13 -2.36
N ARG A 68 -3.82 6.18 -3.03
CA ARG A 68 -5.15 6.43 -2.42
C ARG A 68 -5.63 5.29 -1.52
N VAL A 69 -5.04 4.11 -1.63
CA VAL A 69 -5.37 2.96 -0.78
C VAL A 69 -4.89 3.20 0.65
N VAL A 70 -3.75 3.88 0.82
CA VAL A 70 -3.19 4.21 2.14
C VAL A 70 -4.16 5.00 3.02
N PRO A 71 -4.66 6.19 2.62
CA PRO A 71 -5.59 6.93 3.45
C PRO A 71 -6.91 6.18 3.67
N SER A 72 -7.37 5.41 2.68
CA SER A 72 -8.61 4.61 2.81
C SER A 72 -8.50 3.58 3.94
N PHE A 73 -7.41 2.81 3.97
CA PHE A 73 -7.16 1.84 5.05
C PHE A 73 -6.88 2.53 6.39
N CYS A 74 -6.12 3.63 6.38
CA CYS A 74 -5.79 4.42 7.56
C CYS A 74 -7.06 4.96 8.25
N LEU A 75 -8.01 5.50 7.46
CA LEU A 75 -9.30 5.98 7.97
C LEU A 75 -10.21 4.83 8.42
N LEU A 76 -10.29 3.74 7.65
CA LEU A 76 -11.09 2.57 8.03
C LEU A 76 -10.60 1.98 9.37
N TYR A 77 -9.29 1.79 9.49
CA TYR A 77 -8.69 1.26 10.71
C TYR A 77 -8.79 2.26 11.86
N GLY A 78 -8.52 3.54 11.63
CA GLY A 78 -8.70 4.59 12.65
C GLY A 78 -10.13 4.65 13.19
N THR A 79 -11.13 4.51 12.30
CA THR A 79 -12.55 4.44 12.69
C THR A 79 -12.84 3.18 13.51
N PHE A 80 -12.29 2.03 13.11
CA PHE A 80 -12.42 0.79 13.87
C PHE A 80 -11.82 0.92 15.28
N VAL A 81 -10.61 1.45 15.43
CA VAL A 81 -9.95 1.64 16.73
C VAL A 81 -10.77 2.62 17.59
N TYR A 82 -11.26 3.71 17.00
CA TYR A 82 -12.12 4.66 17.69
C TYR A 82 -13.42 4.02 18.19
N TYR A 83 -14.07 3.19 17.38
CA TYR A 83 -15.28 2.46 17.76
C TYR A 83 -15.01 1.46 18.90
N VAL A 84 -13.87 0.75 18.86
CA VAL A 84 -13.45 -0.14 19.94
C VAL A 84 -13.24 0.63 21.25
N TRP A 85 -12.62 1.81 21.17
CA TRP A 85 -12.47 2.69 22.33
C TRP A 85 -13.81 3.17 22.88
N LEU A 86 -14.73 3.62 22.02
CA LEU A 86 -16.08 4.05 22.44
C LEU A 86 -16.86 2.91 23.13
N SER A 87 -16.77 1.69 22.59
CA SER A 87 -17.56 0.55 23.08
C SER A 87 -16.98 -0.13 24.32
N ARG A 88 -15.65 -0.14 24.48
CA ARG A 88 -14.97 -0.89 25.55
C ARG A 88 -14.18 -0.02 26.53
N GLY A 89 -13.94 1.25 26.20
CA GLY A 89 -13.03 2.13 26.94
C GLY A 89 -11.56 1.72 26.86
N ILE A 90 -11.20 0.78 25.98
CA ILE A 90 -9.84 0.22 25.89
C ILE A 90 -9.04 1.03 24.86
N GLN A 91 -7.92 1.56 25.32
CA GLN A 91 -6.93 2.24 24.48
C GLN A 91 -5.99 1.20 23.86
N GLN A 92 -6.09 0.97 22.54
CA GLN A 92 -5.24 -0.01 21.85
C GLN A 92 -3.81 0.49 21.64
N TYR A 93 -3.64 1.80 21.48
CA TYR A 93 -2.37 2.43 21.13
C TYR A 93 -2.11 3.64 22.03
N SER A 94 -0.97 3.67 22.73
CA SER A 94 -0.60 4.79 23.62
C SER A 94 -0.62 6.12 22.88
N PHE A 95 -0.13 6.12 21.64
CA PHE A 95 -0.04 7.32 20.81
C PHE A 95 -1.38 7.79 20.22
N LEU A 96 -2.50 7.07 20.38
CA LEU A 96 -3.82 7.49 19.86
C LEU A 96 -4.81 7.81 20.98
N ASP A 97 -4.41 8.54 22.03
CA ASP A 97 -5.30 8.85 23.16
C ASP A 97 -6.59 9.57 22.73
N PHE A 98 -7.70 8.82 22.66
CA PHE A 98 -8.99 9.33 22.21
C PHE A 98 -9.72 10.16 23.27
N ARG A 99 -9.21 10.20 24.52
CA ARG A 99 -9.66 11.20 25.51
C ARG A 99 -9.30 12.60 25.04
N GLN A 100 -8.20 12.73 24.31
CA GLN A 100 -7.76 13.94 23.62
C GLN A 100 -8.01 13.82 22.12
N ALA A 101 -9.29 13.65 21.76
CA ALA A 101 -9.74 13.33 20.40
C ALA A 101 -9.05 14.17 19.31
N HIS A 102 -8.93 15.49 19.49
CA HIS A 102 -8.25 16.36 18.52
C HIS A 102 -6.80 15.93 18.23
N GLN A 103 -6.02 15.59 19.27
CA GLN A 103 -4.64 15.13 19.10
C GLN A 103 -4.59 13.75 18.43
N ALA A 104 -5.47 12.82 18.82
CA ALA A 104 -5.55 11.50 18.21
C ALA A 104 -5.87 11.58 16.71
N PHE A 105 -6.87 12.37 16.31
CA PHE A 105 -7.20 12.58 14.90
C PHE A 105 -6.09 13.28 14.13
N THR A 106 -5.41 14.27 14.73
CA THR A 106 -4.24 14.91 14.13
C THR A 106 -3.13 13.90 13.85
N ARG A 107 -2.86 12.99 14.79
CA ARG A 107 -1.87 11.92 14.61
C ARG A 107 -2.30 10.93 13.51
N ILE A 108 -3.58 10.56 13.43
CA ILE A 108 -4.10 9.72 12.34
C ILE A 108 -3.86 10.41 10.99
N ILE A 109 -4.23 11.69 10.85
CA ILE A 109 -4.02 12.46 9.61
C ILE A 109 -2.53 12.49 9.25
N LEU A 110 -1.66 12.75 10.23
CA LEU A 110 -0.21 12.76 10.02
C LEU A 110 0.31 11.40 9.55
N ILE A 111 -0.13 10.30 10.17
CA ILE A 111 0.22 8.93 9.76
C ILE A 111 -0.25 8.67 8.32
N CYS A 112 -1.48 9.05 7.98
CA CYS A 112 -1.98 8.86 6.62
C CYS A 112 -1.18 9.69 5.59
N ALA A 113 -0.82 10.93 5.92
CA ALA A 113 -0.04 11.82 5.06
C ALA A 113 1.39 11.28 4.86
N LEU A 114 2.08 10.94 5.94
CA LEU A 114 3.43 10.36 5.89
C LEU A 114 3.43 9.02 5.16
N GLY A 115 2.42 8.18 5.38
CA GLY A 115 2.32 6.89 4.70
C GLY A 115 2.10 7.05 3.19
N SER A 116 1.30 8.03 2.79
CA SER A 116 1.08 8.36 1.38
C SER A 116 2.35 8.94 0.74
N ALA A 117 3.09 9.79 1.45
CA ALA A 117 4.36 10.33 0.98
C ALA A 117 5.43 9.22 0.83
N ALA A 118 5.52 8.30 1.80
CA ALA A 118 6.43 7.16 1.73
C ALA A 118 6.10 6.25 0.54
N TYR A 119 4.81 6.04 0.24
CA TYR A 119 4.38 5.33 -0.96
C TYR A 119 4.92 5.98 -2.24
N GLU A 120 4.76 7.29 -2.36
CA GLU A 120 5.22 8.05 -3.54
C GLU A 120 6.74 8.00 -3.70
N VAL A 121 7.50 8.08 -2.61
CA VAL A 121 8.97 7.94 -2.63
C VAL A 121 9.36 6.55 -3.16
N VAL A 122 8.73 5.50 -2.64
CA VAL A 122 9.05 4.11 -3.04
C VAL A 122 8.63 3.85 -4.48
N TYR A 123 7.49 4.39 -4.91
CA TYR A 123 7.05 4.37 -6.31
C TYR A 123 8.10 5.02 -7.23
N LYS A 124 8.60 6.21 -6.88
CA LYS A 124 9.65 6.90 -7.66
C LYS A 124 10.97 6.11 -7.68
N LEU A 125 11.38 5.54 -6.55
CA LEU A 125 12.58 4.69 -6.48
C LEU A 125 12.43 3.45 -7.36
N GLU A 126 11.26 2.82 -7.38
CA GLU A 126 11.01 1.67 -8.24
C GLU A 126 11.14 2.02 -9.72
N LEU A 127 10.69 3.20 -10.14
CA LEU A 127 10.85 3.67 -11.52
C LEU A 127 12.33 3.83 -11.92
N LEU A 128 13.19 4.20 -10.97
CA LEU A 128 14.63 4.33 -11.19
C LEU A 128 15.34 2.97 -11.25
N VAL A 129 14.96 2.03 -10.38
CA VAL A 129 15.59 0.70 -10.29
C VAL A 129 15.12 -0.24 -11.39
N LYS A 130 13.88 -0.08 -11.88
CA LYS A 130 13.25 -1.01 -12.84
C LYS A 130 12.74 -0.31 -14.12
N PRO A 131 13.61 0.40 -14.88
CA PRO A 131 13.19 1.11 -16.07
C PRO A 131 12.64 0.16 -17.16
N ASP A 132 13.20 -1.03 -17.29
CA ASP A 132 12.87 -1.99 -18.35
C ASP A 132 11.43 -2.54 -18.22
N LEU A 133 10.98 -2.74 -16.99
CA LEU A 133 9.60 -3.15 -16.68
C LEU A 133 8.61 -2.06 -17.09
N CYS A 134 9.01 -0.79 -16.97
CA CYS A 134 8.21 0.35 -17.40
C CYS A 134 8.05 0.35 -18.94
N SER A 135 9.14 0.14 -19.67
CA SER A 135 9.15 0.03 -21.13
C SER A 135 8.31 -1.14 -21.63
N ARG A 136 8.49 -2.34 -21.07
CA ARG A 136 7.70 -3.53 -21.45
C ARG A 136 6.21 -3.37 -21.19
N TYR A 137 5.83 -2.77 -20.06
CA TYR A 137 4.43 -2.50 -19.75
C TYR A 137 3.83 -1.49 -20.73
N TYR A 138 4.56 -0.41 -21.04
CA TYR A 138 4.14 0.56 -22.04
C TYR A 138 3.91 -0.10 -23.40
N GLN A 139 4.86 -0.92 -23.86
CA GLN A 139 4.73 -1.68 -25.10
C GLN A 139 3.54 -2.65 -25.10
N ALA A 140 3.28 -3.33 -23.98
CA ALA A 140 2.13 -4.22 -23.83
C ALA A 140 0.81 -3.44 -23.90
N ARG A 141 0.70 -2.29 -23.23
CA ARG A 141 -0.48 -1.42 -23.28
C ARG A 141 -0.75 -0.90 -24.69
N VAL A 142 0.28 -0.44 -25.39
CA VAL A 142 0.15 0.04 -26.78
C VAL A 142 -0.30 -1.08 -27.71
N ARG A 143 0.23 -2.31 -27.56
CA ARG A 143 -0.22 -3.48 -28.32
C ARG A 143 -1.70 -3.77 -28.09
N TYR A 144 -2.11 -3.84 -26.83
CA TYR A 144 -3.51 -4.08 -26.47
C TYR A 144 -4.47 -3.03 -27.04
N GLN A 145 -4.10 -1.74 -26.97
CA GLN A 145 -4.92 -0.67 -27.55
C GLN A 145 -5.05 -0.81 -29.07
N ARG A 146 -3.97 -1.16 -29.78
CA ARG A 146 -4.02 -1.41 -31.23
C ARG A 146 -4.93 -2.57 -31.59
N GLU A 147 -4.88 -3.66 -30.82
CA GLU A 147 -5.76 -4.81 -31.01
C GLU A 147 -7.23 -4.44 -30.78
N LEU A 148 -7.52 -3.67 -29.74
CA LEU A 148 -8.87 -3.16 -29.50
C LEU A 148 -9.38 -2.31 -30.68
N THR A 149 -8.58 -1.34 -31.16
CA THR A 149 -8.96 -0.50 -32.29
C THR A 149 -9.19 -1.31 -33.56
N ARG A 150 -8.34 -2.31 -33.84
CA ARG A 150 -8.53 -3.22 -34.99
C ARG A 150 -9.83 -4.01 -34.89
N ASN A 151 -10.16 -4.53 -33.72
CA ASN A 151 -11.38 -5.30 -33.52
C ASN A 151 -12.63 -4.41 -33.64
N PHE A 152 -12.59 -3.18 -33.10
CA PHE A 152 -13.66 -2.20 -33.28
C PHE A 152 -13.86 -1.80 -34.75
N GLN A 153 -12.79 -1.70 -35.54
CA GLN A 153 -12.90 -1.42 -36.98
C GLN A 153 -13.45 -2.60 -37.79
N LYS A 154 -13.25 -3.84 -37.34
CA LYS A 154 -13.78 -5.04 -38.01
C LYS A 154 -15.27 -5.26 -37.77
N GLN A 155 -15.78 -4.91 -36.59
CA GLN A 155 -17.20 -5.08 -36.23
C GLN A 155 -18.20 -4.53 -37.27
N PRO A 156 -18.11 -3.28 -37.75
CA PRO A 156 -19.08 -2.76 -38.73
C PRO A 156 -19.00 -3.48 -40.08
N PHE A 157 -17.81 -3.99 -40.45
CA PHE A 157 -17.65 -4.77 -41.68
C PHE A 157 -18.29 -6.15 -41.57
N GLU A 158 -18.11 -6.84 -40.44
CA GLU A 158 -18.74 -8.15 -40.18
C GLU A 158 -20.26 -8.04 -40.10
N VAL A 159 -20.80 -6.99 -39.48
CA VAL A 159 -22.24 -6.72 -39.44
C VAL A 159 -22.78 -6.47 -40.86
N ALA A 160 -22.13 -5.61 -41.65
CA ALA A 160 -22.55 -5.32 -43.01
C ALA A 160 -22.53 -6.56 -43.92
N MET A 161 -21.51 -7.43 -43.81
CA MET A 161 -21.47 -8.68 -44.58
C MET A 161 -22.59 -9.65 -44.16
N THR A 162 -22.92 -9.69 -42.87
CA THR A 162 -23.98 -10.56 -42.33
C THR A 162 -25.36 -10.08 -42.79
N GLU A 163 -25.62 -8.77 -42.75
CA GLU A 163 -26.85 -8.17 -43.29
C GLU A 163 -26.99 -8.43 -44.79
N GLN A 164 -25.90 -8.30 -45.56
CA GLN A 164 -25.92 -8.57 -46.99
C GLN A 164 -26.19 -10.06 -47.29
N ALA A 165 -25.60 -10.98 -46.51
CA ALA A 165 -25.86 -12.41 -46.66
C ALA A 165 -27.31 -12.77 -46.37
N LEU A 166 -27.90 -12.21 -45.29
CA LEU A 166 -29.31 -12.40 -44.93
C LEU A 166 -30.28 -11.79 -45.95
N SER A 167 -29.91 -10.68 -46.60
CA SER A 167 -30.75 -10.08 -47.65
C SER A 167 -30.85 -10.92 -48.94
N ARG A 168 -29.97 -11.91 -49.11
CA ARG A 168 -29.90 -12.78 -50.30
C ARG A 168 -30.53 -14.16 -50.08
N SER A 169 -30.91 -14.49 -48.84
CA SER A 169 -31.60 -15.73 -48.46
C SER A 169 -33.10 -15.50 -48.38
#